data_AF-A0A965RSS9-F1
#
_entry.id   AF-A0A965RSS9-F1
#
_cell.length_a   1.000
_cell.length_b   1.000
_cell.length_c   1.000
_cell.angle_alpha   90.00
_cell.angle_beta   90.00
_cell.angle_gamma   90.00
#
_symmetry.space_group_name_H-M   'P 1'
#
loop_
_entity.id
_entity.type
_entity.pdbx_description
1 polymer ?
#
loop_
_entity_poly.entity_id
_entity_poly.type
_entity_poly.pdbx_seq_one_letter_code
_entity_poly.pdbx_strand_id
1 'polypeptide(L)'
;MSRARAKNRMKLISGGKQLCLIRDTEEVLKFLEFTAKTGSEAPAIIEARQSACTWCFSLLKEEEDHVAWILDNLPVVLSRQSEVTGEKLEDFSQLIVDALEDYRSWSSDPFGWERKHANPSSQPPREVSVPPKNLGRTLTLPVRADLCIEVKMPEGGISTEDFLRLGLFLYPYCNDLDLTKTFSWLSITEKN
;
A
#
# COMPACT_ATOMS: atom_id res chain seq x y z
N MET A 1 26.32 -69.75 -19.70
CA MET A 1 26.61 -68.29 -19.59
C MET A 1 25.36 -67.59 -19.08
N SER A 2 25.32 -67.27 -17.78
CA SER A 2 24.11 -66.74 -17.11
C SER A 2 24.28 -65.24 -16.84
N ARG A 3 23.45 -64.40 -17.46
CA ARG A 3 23.41 -62.95 -17.22
C ARG A 3 22.60 -62.65 -15.96
N ALA A 4 23.27 -62.16 -14.92
CA ALA A 4 22.64 -61.67 -13.70
C ALA A 4 21.91 -60.34 -13.96
N ARG A 5 20.59 -60.30 -13.72
CA ARG A 5 19.78 -59.08 -13.70
C ARG A 5 20.08 -58.32 -12.39
N ALA A 6 20.76 -57.19 -12.49
CA ALA A 6 20.95 -56.27 -11.38
C ALA A 6 19.57 -55.73 -10.94
N LYS A 7 19.15 -56.10 -9.72
CA LYS A 7 17.99 -55.49 -9.06
C LYS A 7 18.39 -54.09 -8.60
N ASN A 8 17.90 -53.06 -9.28
CA ASN A 8 17.98 -51.68 -8.83
C ASN A 8 17.28 -51.57 -7.46
N ARG A 9 18.06 -51.59 -6.38
CA ARG A 9 17.63 -51.19 -5.04
C ARG A 9 17.46 -49.67 -5.07
N MET A 10 16.21 -49.22 -5.09
CA MET A 10 15.83 -47.83 -4.91
C MET A 10 16.40 -47.35 -3.56
N LYS A 11 17.35 -46.42 -3.59
CA LYS A 11 17.93 -45.82 -2.38
C LYS A 11 16.92 -44.82 -1.84
N LEU A 12 16.26 -45.17 -0.74
CA LEU A 12 15.46 -44.24 0.04
C LEU A 12 16.43 -43.21 0.65
N ILE A 13 16.36 -41.96 0.22
CA ILE A 13 17.11 -40.88 0.84
C ILE A 13 16.33 -40.48 2.09
N SER A 14 16.71 -41.02 3.25
CA SER A 14 16.21 -40.60 4.56
C SER A 14 16.78 -39.22 4.87
N GLY A 15 16.12 -38.19 4.36
CA GLY A 15 16.55 -36.80 4.48
C GLY A 15 15.48 -35.83 4.00
N GLY A 16 14.19 -36.16 4.22
CA GLY A 16 13.13 -35.18 4.17
C GLY A 16 13.40 -34.16 5.27
N LYS A 17 14.17 -33.11 4.95
CA LYS A 17 14.18 -31.86 5.70
C LYS A 17 12.71 -31.56 5.97
N GLN A 18 12.33 -31.48 7.25
CA GLN A 18 11.09 -30.83 7.65
C GLN A 18 11.01 -29.57 6.81
N LEU A 19 10.03 -29.51 5.92
CA LEU A 19 9.61 -28.27 5.32
C LEU A 19 9.13 -27.47 6.51
N CYS A 20 9.98 -26.59 7.05
CA CYS A 20 9.50 -25.54 7.93
C CYS A 20 8.37 -24.89 7.13
N LEU A 21 7.14 -24.98 7.65
CA LEU A 21 6.03 -24.20 7.10
C LEU A 21 6.57 -22.77 7.08
N ILE A 22 6.86 -22.24 5.89
CA ILE A 22 7.30 -20.86 5.81
C ILE A 22 6.11 -20.06 6.31
N ARG A 23 6.37 -19.20 7.30
CA ARG A 23 5.36 -18.34 7.91
C ARG A 23 4.77 -17.44 6.82
N ASP A 24 3.46 -17.30 6.77
CA ASP A 24 2.76 -16.47 5.78
C ASP A 24 3.37 -15.06 5.74
N THR A 25 3.67 -14.50 6.90
CA THR A 25 4.32 -13.19 7.07
C THR A 25 5.72 -13.12 6.45
N GLU A 26 6.51 -14.19 6.47
CA GLU A 26 7.81 -14.25 5.79
C GLU A 26 7.65 -14.28 4.28
N GLU A 27 6.61 -14.95 3.76
CA GLU A 27 6.33 -14.98 2.32
C GLU A 27 5.91 -13.60 1.82
N VAL A 28 5.13 -12.85 2.60
CA VAL A 28 4.77 -11.45 2.28
C VAL A 28 6.03 -10.57 2.19
N LEU A 29 6.97 -10.68 3.13
CA LEU A 29 8.20 -9.89 3.09
C LEU A 29 9.08 -10.25 1.87
N LYS A 30 9.20 -11.55 1.55
CA LYS A 30 9.91 -12.01 0.34
C LYS A 30 9.24 -11.53 -0.94
N PHE A 31 7.91 -11.49 -0.98
CA PHE A 31 7.16 -10.91 -2.08
C PHE A 31 7.49 -9.42 -2.24
N LEU A 32 7.49 -8.65 -1.17
CA LEU A 32 7.87 -7.23 -1.23
C LEU A 32 9.31 -7.05 -1.73
N GLU A 33 10.26 -7.88 -1.29
CA GLU A 33 11.63 -7.87 -1.85
C GLU A 33 11.68 -8.21 -3.35
N PHE A 34 10.82 -9.11 -3.81
CA PHE A 34 10.69 -9.43 -5.23
C PHE A 34 10.13 -8.24 -6.01
N THR A 35 9.09 -7.57 -5.50
CA THR A 35 8.54 -6.36 -6.12
C THR A 35 9.56 -5.23 -6.20
N ALA A 36 10.44 -5.11 -5.20
CA ALA A 36 11.55 -4.15 -5.22
C ALA A 36 12.52 -4.38 -6.37
N LYS A 37 12.83 -5.66 -6.66
CA LYS A 37 13.78 -6.03 -7.72
C LYS A 37 13.18 -5.90 -9.12
N THR A 38 11.87 -6.09 -9.26
CA THR A 38 11.18 -5.97 -10.56
C THR A 38 10.91 -4.53 -10.97
N GLY A 39 11.03 -3.56 -10.04
CA GLY A 39 10.78 -2.15 -10.31
C GLY A 39 9.29 -1.83 -10.57
N SER A 40 8.40 -2.70 -10.08
CA SER A 40 6.95 -2.55 -10.27
C SER A 40 6.37 -1.35 -9.52
N GLU A 41 7.05 -0.89 -8.46
CA GLU A 41 6.65 0.24 -7.63
C GLU A 41 7.86 1.13 -7.29
N ALA A 42 7.58 2.36 -6.84
CA ALA A 42 8.64 3.27 -6.39
C ALA A 42 9.33 2.70 -5.14
N PRO A 43 10.68 2.72 -5.06
CA PRO A 43 11.42 2.14 -3.93
C PRO A 43 10.96 2.63 -2.56
N ALA A 44 10.63 3.92 -2.43
CA ALA A 44 10.15 4.51 -1.18
C ALA A 44 8.80 3.92 -0.71
N ILE A 45 7.91 3.56 -1.64
CA ILE A 45 6.62 2.93 -1.32
C ILE A 45 6.86 1.50 -0.79
N ILE A 46 7.77 0.77 -1.44
CA ILE A 46 8.11 -0.59 -1.03
C ILE A 46 8.76 -0.60 0.35
N GLU A 47 9.68 0.34 0.62
CA GLU A 47 10.31 0.49 1.94
C GLU A 47 9.28 0.83 3.03
N ALA A 48 8.32 1.71 2.72
CA ALA A 48 7.23 2.05 3.63
C ALA A 48 6.34 0.83 3.91
N ARG A 49 5.97 0.06 2.88
CA ARG A 49 5.20 -1.20 3.01
C ARG A 49 5.95 -2.24 3.83
N GLN A 50 7.24 -2.45 3.55
CA GLN A 50 8.09 -3.37 4.31
C GLN A 50 8.19 -2.97 5.79
N SER A 51 8.38 -1.68 6.06
CA SER A 51 8.44 -1.16 7.42
C SER A 51 7.12 -1.34 8.16
N ALA A 52 5.99 -1.02 7.51
CA ALA A 52 4.66 -1.18 8.10
C ALA A 52 4.31 -2.65 8.36
N CYS A 53 4.57 -3.55 7.40
CA CYS A 53 4.37 -4.99 7.55
C CYS A 53 5.27 -5.57 8.64
N THR A 54 6.56 -5.23 8.67
CA THR A 54 7.49 -5.72 9.69
C THR A 54 7.05 -5.32 11.09
N TRP A 55 6.64 -4.06 11.24
CA TRP A 55 6.08 -3.58 12.50
C TRP A 55 4.80 -4.32 12.87
N CYS A 56 3.83 -4.46 11.95
CA CYS A 56 2.59 -5.20 12.20
C CYS A 56 2.85 -6.66 12.59
N PHE A 57 3.76 -7.35 11.89
CA PHE A 57 4.06 -8.76 12.12
C PHE A 57 4.75 -8.98 13.47
N SER A 58 5.47 -7.98 13.98
CA SER A 58 6.03 -8.04 15.34
C SER A 58 4.98 -8.04 16.45
N LEU A 59 3.75 -7.62 16.14
CA LEU A 59 2.62 -7.59 17.10
C LEU A 59 1.78 -8.88 17.06
N LEU A 60 2.03 -9.77 16.10
CA LEU A 60 1.28 -11.01 15.92
C LEU A 60 1.75 -12.10 16.86
N LYS A 61 0.80 -12.94 17.30
CA LYS A 61 1.11 -14.21 17.95
C LYS A 61 1.36 -15.30 16.91
N GLU A 62 1.91 -16.43 17.35
CA GLU A 62 2.24 -17.55 16.45
C GLU A 62 1.00 -18.09 15.73
N GLU A 63 -0.10 -18.26 16.46
CA GLU A 63 -1.41 -18.69 15.95
C GLU A 63 -2.14 -17.69 15.03
N GLU A 64 -1.65 -16.45 14.93
CA GLU A 64 -2.29 -15.36 14.16
C GLU A 64 -1.61 -15.12 12.79
N ASP A 65 -0.59 -15.92 12.48
CA ASP A 65 0.27 -15.78 11.30
C ASP A 65 -0.35 -16.38 10.04
N HIS A 66 -1.49 -15.82 9.66
CA HIS A 66 -2.23 -16.17 8.44
C HIS A 66 -2.73 -14.91 7.74
N VAL A 67 -2.42 -14.74 6.46
CA VAL A 67 -2.75 -13.49 5.72
C VAL A 67 -4.24 -13.14 5.80
N ALA A 68 -5.11 -14.13 5.61
CA ALA A 68 -6.55 -13.92 5.68
C ALA A 68 -7.00 -13.44 7.06
N TRP A 69 -6.44 -14.02 8.13
CA TRP A 69 -6.78 -13.62 9.49
C TRP A 69 -6.27 -12.21 9.80
N ILE A 70 -5.04 -11.88 9.38
CA ILE A 70 -4.44 -10.56 9.59
C ILE A 70 -5.29 -9.48 8.91
N LEU A 71 -5.74 -9.70 7.68
CA LEU A 71 -6.62 -8.75 6.97
C LEU A 71 -7.94 -8.53 7.73
N ASP A 72 -8.58 -9.59 8.20
CA ASP A 72 -9.87 -9.49 8.90
C ASP A 72 -9.74 -8.86 10.30
N ASN A 73 -8.56 -8.95 10.93
CA ASN A 73 -8.32 -8.56 12.33
C ASN A 73 -7.28 -7.44 12.47
N LEU A 74 -6.92 -6.77 11.39
CA LEU A 74 -5.89 -5.73 11.40
C LEU A 74 -6.13 -4.65 12.46
N PRO A 75 -7.35 -4.09 12.64
CA PRO A 75 -7.60 -3.09 13.69
C PRO A 75 -7.29 -3.62 15.10
N VAL A 76 -7.56 -4.90 15.36
CA VAL A 76 -7.28 -5.54 16.65
C VAL A 76 -5.78 -5.66 16.86
N VAL A 77 -5.03 -6.06 15.84
CA VAL A 77 -3.56 -6.15 15.89
C VAL A 77 -2.96 -4.78 16.16
N LEU A 78 -3.39 -3.74 15.42
CA LEU A 78 -2.87 -2.38 15.56
C LEU A 78 -3.22 -1.75 16.91
N SER A 79 -4.38 -2.09 17.48
CA SER A 79 -4.80 -1.59 18.82
C SER A 79 -3.91 -2.06 19.97
N ARG A 80 -3.05 -3.06 19.75
CA ARG A 80 -2.10 -3.56 20.76
C ARG A 80 -1.01 -2.56 21.08
N GLN A 81 -0.80 -1.56 20.22
CA GLN A 81 0.22 -0.53 20.42
C GLN A 81 -0.40 0.79 20.88
N SER A 82 -0.01 1.22 22.08
CA SER A 82 -0.56 2.43 22.72
C SER A 82 0.12 3.73 22.33
N GLU A 83 1.24 3.69 21.58
CA GLU A 83 2.12 4.85 21.37
C GLU A 83 1.99 5.52 19.99
N VAL A 84 1.22 4.96 19.06
CA VAL A 84 1.11 5.48 17.69
C VAL A 84 -0.07 6.46 17.58
N THR A 85 0.20 7.67 17.09
CA THR A 85 -0.82 8.69 16.80
C THR A 85 -1.82 8.17 15.75
N GLY A 86 -3.12 8.40 15.94
CA GLY A 86 -4.19 7.84 15.10
C GLY A 86 -4.04 8.07 13.59
N GLU A 87 -3.58 9.25 13.17
CA GLU A 87 -3.38 9.59 11.75
C GLU A 87 -2.28 8.74 11.09
N LYS A 88 -1.15 8.52 11.79
CA LYS A 88 -0.09 7.61 11.32
C LYS A 88 -0.55 6.16 11.27
N LEU A 89 -1.52 5.79 12.11
CA LEU A 89 -2.03 4.44 12.22
C LEU A 89 -2.93 4.10 11.02
N GLU A 90 -3.71 5.07 10.53
CA GLU A 90 -4.51 4.92 9.30
C GLU A 90 -3.61 4.75 8.06
N ASP A 91 -2.57 5.59 7.92
CA ASP A 91 -1.61 5.46 6.82
C ASP A 91 -0.90 4.11 6.83
N PHE A 92 -0.44 3.66 8.00
CA PHE A 92 0.19 2.34 8.16
C PHE A 92 -0.78 1.20 7.87
N SER A 93 -2.03 1.31 8.34
CA SER A 93 -3.06 0.32 8.08
C SER A 93 -3.28 0.13 6.59
N GLN A 94 -3.37 1.22 5.83
CA GLN A 94 -3.57 1.14 4.38
C GLN A 94 -2.38 0.47 3.68
N LEU A 95 -1.15 0.81 4.06
CA LEU A 95 0.06 0.19 3.50
C LEU A 95 0.11 -1.33 3.77
N ILE A 96 -0.33 -1.76 4.94
CA ILE A 96 -0.39 -3.18 5.31
C ILE A 96 -1.47 -3.89 4.48
N VAL A 97 -2.68 -3.33 4.40
CA VAL A 97 -3.78 -3.92 3.62
C VAL A 97 -3.37 -4.08 2.17
N ASP A 98 -2.86 -3.02 1.55
CA ASP A 98 -2.42 -3.06 0.16
C ASP A 98 -1.37 -4.16 -0.08
N ALA A 99 -0.35 -4.24 0.79
CA ALA A 99 0.70 -5.25 0.66
C ALA A 99 0.18 -6.69 0.81
N LEU A 100 -0.74 -6.92 1.75
CA LEU A 100 -1.34 -8.24 1.98
C LEU A 100 -2.30 -8.64 0.86
N GLU A 101 -3.07 -7.71 0.31
CA GLU A 101 -3.95 -7.95 -0.84
C GLU A 101 -3.17 -8.18 -2.14
N ASP A 102 -2.10 -7.43 -2.36
CA ASP A 102 -1.18 -7.64 -3.48
C ASP A 102 -0.53 -9.02 -3.37
N TYR A 103 -0.05 -9.40 -2.18
CA TYR A 103 0.48 -10.74 -1.94
C TYR A 103 -0.57 -11.83 -2.18
N ARG A 104 -1.80 -11.66 -1.67
CA ARG A 104 -2.90 -12.62 -1.89
C ARG A 104 -3.23 -12.79 -3.36
N SER A 105 -3.24 -11.69 -4.11
CA SER A 105 -3.47 -11.69 -5.54
C SER A 105 -2.33 -12.38 -6.30
N TRP A 106 -1.09 -12.03 -5.97
CA TRP A 106 0.11 -12.62 -6.56
C TRP A 106 0.22 -14.12 -6.25
N SER A 107 0.01 -14.54 -5.01
CA SER A 107 0.06 -15.97 -4.62
C SER A 107 -1.02 -16.80 -5.32
N SER A 108 -2.17 -16.20 -5.67
CA SER A 108 -3.24 -16.88 -6.42
C SER A 108 -2.95 -16.98 -7.93
N ASP A 109 -2.39 -15.93 -8.53
CA ASP A 109 -2.01 -15.87 -9.95
C ASP A 109 -0.83 -14.90 -10.16
N PRO A 110 0.43 -15.38 -10.05
CA PRO A 110 1.61 -14.52 -10.16
C PRO A 110 1.70 -13.81 -11.51
N PHE A 111 1.39 -14.52 -12.60
CA PHE A 111 1.46 -13.99 -13.96
C PHE A 111 0.29 -13.03 -14.27
N GLY A 112 -0.88 -13.27 -13.70
CA GLY A 112 -2.00 -12.33 -13.77
C GLY A 112 -1.71 -11.04 -13.00
N TRP A 113 -1.10 -11.16 -11.83
CA TRP A 113 -0.66 -10.02 -11.03
C TRP A 113 0.40 -9.19 -11.79
N GLU A 114 1.47 -9.82 -12.28
CA GLU A 114 2.53 -9.12 -13.03
C GLU A 114 1.98 -8.38 -14.26
N ARG A 115 1.07 -8.99 -15.02
CA ARG A 115 0.45 -8.34 -16.19
C ARG A 115 -0.34 -7.08 -15.82
N LYS A 116 -1.04 -7.09 -14.67
CA LYS A 116 -1.79 -5.92 -14.18
C LYS A 116 -0.86 -4.78 -13.75
N HIS A 117 0.27 -5.11 -13.13
CA HIS A 117 1.22 -4.11 -12.63
C HIS A 117 2.21 -3.62 -13.71
N ALA A 118 2.48 -4.42 -14.75
CA ALA A 118 3.30 -4.01 -15.88
C ALA A 118 2.59 -3.03 -16.84
N ASN A 119 1.26 -3.05 -16.89
CA ASN A 119 0.45 -2.16 -17.73
C ASN A 119 -0.65 -1.47 -16.90
N PRO A 120 -0.32 -0.36 -16.19
CA PRO A 120 -1.28 0.36 -15.34
C PRO A 120 -2.47 0.94 -16.13
N SER A 121 -2.35 1.07 -17.46
CA SER A 121 -3.43 1.49 -18.36
C SER A 121 -4.56 0.47 -18.54
N SER A 122 -4.40 -0.75 -18.03
CA SER A 122 -5.38 -1.84 -18.13
C SER A 122 -6.18 -2.07 -16.84
N GLN A 123 -5.88 -1.32 -15.76
CA GLN A 123 -6.73 -1.35 -14.59
C GLN A 123 -8.07 -0.70 -14.95
N PRO A 124 -9.22 -1.38 -14.78
CA PRO A 124 -10.47 -0.64 -14.67
C PRO A 124 -10.27 0.37 -13.53
N PRO A 125 -10.77 1.62 -13.66
CA PRO A 125 -10.64 2.60 -12.60
C PRO A 125 -11.07 1.92 -11.30
N ARG A 126 -10.16 1.86 -10.32
CA ARG A 126 -10.48 1.31 -9.00
C ARG A 126 -11.81 1.94 -8.61
N GLU A 127 -12.85 1.12 -8.46
CA GLU A 127 -14.01 1.54 -7.71
C GLU A 127 -13.45 1.86 -6.34
N VAL A 128 -13.23 3.15 -6.10
CA VAL A 128 -12.90 3.70 -4.80
C VAL A 128 -14.04 3.20 -3.93
N SER A 129 -13.74 2.23 -3.07
CA SER A 129 -14.66 1.79 -2.04
C SER A 129 -15.07 3.04 -1.29
N VAL A 130 -16.32 3.44 -1.51
CA VAL A 130 -16.85 4.70 -1.05
C VAL A 130 -16.74 4.67 0.47
N PRO A 131 -15.89 5.52 1.10
CA PRO A 131 -15.91 5.64 2.54
C PRO A 131 -17.31 6.10 2.95
N PRO A 132 -17.80 5.66 4.11
CA PRO A 132 -19.21 5.83 4.48
C PRO A 132 -19.63 7.30 4.42
N LYS A 133 -20.81 7.49 3.82
CA LYS A 133 -21.54 8.72 3.57
C LYS A 133 -21.31 9.81 4.64
N ASN A 134 -21.20 11.05 4.13
CA ASN A 134 -21.43 12.34 4.81
C ASN A 134 -20.24 12.97 5.57
N LEU A 135 -19.14 13.23 4.88
CA LEU A 135 -18.41 14.48 5.13
C LEU A 135 -18.41 15.30 3.85
N GLY A 136 -19.11 16.44 3.87
CA GLY A 136 -19.03 17.42 2.78
C GLY A 136 -17.56 17.77 2.56
N ARG A 137 -17.05 17.44 1.37
CA ARG A 137 -15.66 17.74 1.00
C ARG A 137 -15.55 19.25 0.83
N THR A 138 -15.12 19.96 1.87
CA THR A 138 -14.85 21.40 1.79
C THR A 138 -13.39 21.58 1.40
N LEU A 139 -13.16 22.28 0.29
CA LEU A 139 -11.83 22.71 -0.13
C LEU A 139 -11.54 24.09 0.45
N THR A 140 -10.50 24.20 1.27
CA THR A 140 -10.07 25.49 1.80
C THR A 140 -8.92 26.02 0.95
N LEU A 141 -9.14 27.18 0.32
CA LEU A 141 -8.16 27.85 -0.53
C LEU A 141 -7.66 29.11 0.18
N PRO A 142 -6.37 29.17 0.58
CA PRO A 142 -5.80 30.41 1.10
C PRO A 142 -5.67 31.42 -0.05
N VAL A 143 -6.36 32.56 0.07
CA VAL A 143 -6.38 33.62 -0.95
C VAL A 143 -5.52 34.81 -0.51
N ARG A 144 -5.42 35.06 0.80
CA ARG A 144 -4.49 36.02 1.42
C ARG A 144 -4.01 35.46 2.77
N ALA A 145 -3.01 36.10 3.38
CA ALA A 145 -2.46 35.67 4.67
C ALA A 145 -3.51 35.64 5.80
N ASP A 146 -4.56 36.46 5.70
CA ASP A 146 -5.66 36.59 6.66
C ASP A 146 -7.01 36.08 6.11
N LEU A 147 -7.04 35.53 4.89
CA LEU A 147 -8.28 35.18 4.21
C LEU A 147 -8.20 33.82 3.50
N CYS A 148 -9.05 32.90 3.93
CA CYS A 148 -9.30 31.62 3.27
C CYS A 148 -10.71 31.57 2.71
N ILE A 149 -10.87 30.96 1.55
CA ILE A 149 -12.18 30.69 0.94
C ILE A 149 -12.46 29.20 1.04
N GLU A 150 -13.62 28.87 1.59
CA GLU A 150 -14.11 27.51 1.69
C GLU A 150 -15.09 27.23 0.56
N VAL A 151 -14.77 26.24 -0.26
CA VAL A 151 -15.59 25.79 -1.38
C VAL A 151 -16.14 24.42 -1.04
N LYS A 152 -17.45 24.34 -0.84
CA LYS A 152 -18.13 23.06 -0.65
C LYS A 152 -18.20 22.33 -1.99
N MET A 153 -17.53 21.19 -2.08
CA MET A 153 -17.49 20.40 -3.30
C MET A 153 -18.78 19.60 -3.50
N PRO A 154 -19.26 19.48 -4.75
CA PRO A 154 -20.35 18.57 -5.10
C PRO A 154 -19.93 17.10 -4.91
N GLU A 155 -20.91 16.22 -4.70
CA GLU A 155 -20.69 14.80 -4.36
C GLU A 155 -19.88 14.04 -5.43
N GLY A 156 -19.98 14.46 -6.70
CA GLY A 156 -19.23 13.90 -7.84
C GLY A 156 -17.82 14.50 -8.04
N GLY A 157 -17.38 15.42 -7.17
CA GLY A 157 -16.17 16.21 -7.40
C GLY A 157 -16.36 17.28 -8.49
N ILE A 158 -15.31 18.04 -8.76
CA ILE A 158 -15.29 19.05 -9.83
C ILE A 158 -14.46 18.56 -11.01
N SER A 159 -14.86 18.96 -12.22
CA SER A 159 -14.05 18.69 -13.40
C SER A 159 -12.77 19.52 -13.38
N THR A 160 -11.74 19.08 -14.13
CA THR A 160 -10.51 19.86 -14.29
C THR A 160 -10.78 21.26 -14.88
N GLU A 161 -11.77 21.36 -15.77
CA GLU A 161 -12.18 22.64 -16.36
C GLU A 161 -12.78 23.58 -15.30
N ASP A 162 -13.65 23.06 -14.44
CA ASP A 162 -14.26 23.85 -13.36
C ASP A 162 -13.23 24.25 -12.29
N PHE A 163 -12.24 23.39 -12.02
CA PHE A 163 -11.14 23.74 -11.14
C PHE A 163 -10.29 24.90 -11.72
N LEU A 164 -10.00 24.87 -13.02
CA LEU A 164 -9.28 25.96 -13.69
C LEU A 164 -10.10 27.26 -13.68
N ARG A 165 -11.41 27.18 -13.91
CA ARG A 165 -12.32 28.34 -13.82
C ARG A 165 -12.35 28.92 -12.41
N LEU A 166 -12.37 28.08 -11.39
CA LEU A 166 -12.27 28.50 -9.99
C LEU A 166 -10.93 29.21 -9.72
N GLY A 167 -9.82 28.66 -10.21
CA GLY A 167 -8.50 29.29 -10.11
C GLY A 167 -8.46 30.68 -10.77
N LEU A 168 -9.01 30.81 -11.97
CA LEU A 168 -9.11 32.09 -12.69
C LEU A 168 -10.02 33.09 -11.98
N PHE A 169 -11.10 32.64 -11.38
CA PHE A 169 -11.99 33.47 -10.58
C PHE A 169 -11.30 34.00 -9.32
N LEU A 170 -10.47 33.18 -8.67
CA LEU A 170 -9.76 33.54 -7.45
C LEU A 170 -8.48 34.35 -7.70
N TYR A 171 -7.90 34.24 -8.89
CA TYR A 171 -6.66 34.89 -9.28
C TYR A 171 -6.57 36.39 -8.92
N PRO A 172 -7.60 37.24 -9.15
CA PRO A 172 -7.52 38.66 -8.83
C PRO A 172 -7.45 38.98 -7.33
N TYR A 173 -7.76 38.01 -6.47
CA TYR A 173 -7.74 38.16 -5.02
C TYR A 173 -6.42 37.66 -4.40
N CYS A 174 -5.59 36.99 -5.19
CA CYS A 174 -4.31 36.39 -4.81
C CYS A 174 -3.12 37.38 -4.88
N ASN A 175 -3.36 38.68 -4.71
CA ASN A 175 -2.35 39.72 -4.97
C ASN A 175 -1.22 39.76 -3.92
N ASP A 176 -1.49 39.26 -2.71
CA ASP A 176 -0.55 39.28 -1.58
C ASP A 176 0.00 37.88 -1.25
N LEU A 177 -0.31 36.88 -2.09
CA LEU A 177 0.16 35.52 -1.90
C LEU A 177 1.62 35.42 -2.34
N ASP A 178 2.51 35.40 -1.36
CA ASP A 178 3.87 34.94 -1.56
C ASP A 178 3.83 33.42 -1.81
N LEU A 179 3.68 33.03 -3.08
CA LEU A 179 3.57 31.63 -3.51
C LEU A 179 4.69 30.75 -2.94
N THR A 180 5.86 31.32 -2.66
CA THR A 180 7.00 30.61 -2.07
C THR A 180 6.82 30.28 -0.59
N LYS A 181 5.95 31.00 0.13
CA LYS A 181 5.59 30.75 1.54
C LYS A 181 4.28 29.99 1.70
N THR A 182 3.31 30.24 0.82
CA THR A 182 1.98 29.62 0.94
C THR A 182 1.94 28.21 0.35
N PHE A 183 2.68 27.98 -0.74
CA PHE A 183 2.93 26.65 -1.26
C PHE A 183 4.33 26.23 -0.88
N SER A 184 4.54 25.89 0.40
CA SER A 184 5.60 24.93 0.70
C SER A 184 5.13 23.60 0.12
N TRP A 185 5.47 23.35 -1.16
CA TRP A 185 5.66 21.97 -1.56
C TRP A 185 6.65 21.44 -0.53
N LEU A 186 6.20 20.52 0.33
CA LEU A 186 7.11 19.75 1.16
C LEU A 186 7.97 18.99 0.16
N SER A 187 9.03 19.64 -0.30
CA SER A 187 10.15 19.01 -0.96
C SER A 187 10.58 17.97 0.05
N ILE A 188 10.24 16.71 -0.23
CA ILE A 188 10.80 15.56 0.45
C ILE A 188 12.28 15.66 0.13
N THR A 189 13.02 16.36 0.99
CA THR A 189 14.46 16.53 0.85
C THR A 189 15.07 15.19 1.19
N GLU A 190 15.51 14.48 0.16
CA GLU A 190 16.51 13.42 0.27
C GLU A 190 17.69 13.96 1.07
N LYS A 191 17.92 13.41 2.26
CA LYS A 191 19.18 13.60 2.99
C LYS A 191 20.08 12.41 2.67
N ASN A 192 21.19 12.72 2.01
CA ASN A 192 22.40 11.91 1.91
C ASN A 192 22.86 11.39 3.28
#